data_AF-A0A957X3K9-F1
#
_entry.id   AF-A0A957X3K9-F1
#
_cell.length_a   1.000
_cell.length_b   1.000
_cell.length_c   1.000
_cell.angle_alpha   90.00
_cell.angle_beta   90.00
_cell.angle_gamma   90.00
#
_symmetry.space_group_name_H-M   'P 1'
#
loop_
_entity.id
_entity.type
_entity.pdbx_description
1 polymer ?
#
loop_
_entity_poly.entity_id
_entity_poly.type
_entity_poly.pdbx_seq_one_letter_code
_entity_poly.pdbx_strand_id
1 'polypeptide(L)'
;QNQPTLEAVCKRLDCLPLAIELCAAQIELFAPAQLLTQLQARPLDLLTNGAHDLPPQQRTLRQAIERSYALLSADAQRLFRRLGVFVGGFALAAVEAIIATFNVHRSYSWDWFPCTGVKQ
;
A
#
# COMPACT_ATOMS: atom_id res chain seq x y z
N GLN A 1 8.08 23.94 15.92
CA GLN A 1 7.30 24.62 14.86
C GLN A 1 6.86 23.68 13.72
N ASN A 2 7.54 22.55 13.47
CA ASN A 2 7.23 21.66 12.32
C ASN A 2 6.05 20.68 12.53
N GLN A 3 5.46 20.63 13.73
CA GLN A 3 4.43 19.65 14.08
C GLN A 3 3.25 19.59 13.09
N PRO A 4 2.57 20.70 12.71
CA PRO A 4 1.44 20.62 11.79
C PRO A 4 1.84 20.13 10.38
N THR A 5 3.07 20.43 9.96
CA THR A 5 3.61 19.95 8.67
C THR A 5 3.89 18.46 8.70
N LEU A 6 4.47 17.95 9.79
CA LEU A 6 4.75 16.52 9.96
C LEU A 6 3.46 15.71 10.06
N GLU A 7 2.43 16.22 10.76
CA GLU A 7 1.11 15.58 10.80
C GLU A 7 0.48 15.49 9.41
N ALA A 8 0.59 16.55 8.60
CA ALA A 8 0.10 16.54 7.22
C ALA A 8 0.86 15.54 6.34
N VAL A 9 2.18 15.41 6.52
CA VAL A 9 3.00 14.39 5.84
C VAL A 9 2.56 12.99 6.24
N CYS A 10 2.46 12.67 7.54
CA CYS A 10 2.04 11.35 8.00
C CYS A 10 0.65 10.96 7.47
N LYS A 11 -0.31 11.89 7.51
CA LYS A 11 -1.64 11.67 6.92
C LYS A 11 -1.58 11.40 5.42
N ARG A 12 -0.71 12.10 4.69
CA ARG A 12 -0.55 11.91 3.24
C ARG A 12 0.06 10.57 2.87
N LEU A 13 0.84 9.99 3.76
CA LEU A 13 1.44 8.66 3.64
C LEU A 13 0.52 7.54 4.15
N ASP A 14 -0.75 7.85 4.44
CA ASP A 14 -1.75 6.94 5.02
C ASP A 14 -1.26 6.27 6.32
N CYS A 15 -0.29 6.88 7.01
CA CYS A 15 0.43 6.32 8.15
C CYS A 15 1.03 4.92 7.89
N LEU A 16 1.32 4.57 6.63
CA LEU A 16 1.96 3.32 6.28
C LEU A 16 3.42 3.32 6.77
N PRO A 17 3.86 2.37 7.61
CA PRO A 17 5.21 2.38 8.18
C PRO A 17 6.32 2.50 7.13
N LEU A 18 6.22 1.69 6.07
CA LEU A 18 7.19 1.71 4.97
C LEU A 18 7.20 3.04 4.21
N ALA A 19 6.03 3.69 4.04
CA ALA A 19 5.96 4.99 3.38
C ALA A 19 6.64 6.08 4.23
N ILE A 20 6.51 5.99 5.55
CA ILE A 20 7.17 6.89 6.50
C ILE A 20 8.69 6.67 6.48
N GLU A 21 9.16 5.42 6.48
CA GLU A 21 10.60 5.09 6.38
C GLU A 21 11.22 5.65 5.10
N LEU A 22 10.55 5.44 3.95
CA LEU A 22 11.00 5.96 2.66
C LEU A 22 11.00 7.49 2.60
N CYS A 23 10.01 8.15 3.23
CA CYS A 23 9.97 9.61 3.31
C CYS A 23 11.03 10.16 4.27
N ALA A 24 11.31 9.46 5.38
CA ALA A 24 12.31 9.85 6.35
C ALA A 24 13.73 9.85 5.75
N ALA A 25 14.00 8.96 4.79
CA ALA A 25 15.27 8.94 4.06
C ALA A 25 15.54 10.22 3.23
N GLN A 26 14.49 11.02 2.95
CA GLN A 26 14.58 12.20 2.09
C GLN A 26 14.80 13.51 2.87
N ILE A 27 14.85 13.46 4.21
CA ILE A 27 14.95 14.66 5.06
C ILE A 27 16.28 15.40 4.93
N GLU A 28 17.34 14.73 4.45
CA GLU A 28 18.63 15.35 4.16
C GLU A 28 18.59 16.20 2.88
N LEU A 29 17.64 15.91 1.98
CA LEU A 29 17.50 16.56 0.68
C LEU A 29 16.39 17.61 0.66
N PHE A 30 15.40 17.49 1.55
CA PHE A 30 14.21 18.35 1.55
C PHE A 30 13.82 18.78 2.96
N ALA A 31 13.49 20.06 3.11
CA ALA A 31 12.83 20.54 4.31
C ALA A 31 11.40 19.96 4.42
N PRO A 32 10.81 19.84 5.63
CA PRO A 32 9.49 19.22 5.82
C PRO A 32 8.37 19.82 4.97
N ALA A 33 8.37 21.13 4.75
CA ALA A 33 7.39 21.79 3.89
C ALA A 33 7.55 21.41 2.41
N GLN A 34 8.80 21.23 1.94
CA GLN A 34 9.10 20.82 0.58
C GLN A 34 8.70 19.36 0.35
N LEU A 35 8.93 18.48 1.34
CA LEU A 35 8.42 17.10 1.30
C LEU A 35 6.92 17.05 1.11
N LEU A 36 6.16 17.87 1.86
CA LEU A 36 4.72 17.93 1.73
C LEU A 36 4.29 18.38 0.33
N THR A 37 4.92 19.41 -0.24
CA THR A 37 4.63 19.89 -1.60
C THR A 37 4.92 18.81 -2.65
N GLN A 38 6.04 18.10 -2.53
CA GLN A 38 6.40 17.03 -3.45
C GLN A 38 5.42 15.83 -3.33
N LEU A 39 5.02 15.45 -2.12
CA LEU A 39 4.03 14.40 -1.88
C LEU A 39 2.62 14.77 -2.36
N GLN A 40 2.30 16.07 -2.46
CA GLN A 40 1.06 16.54 -3.06
C GLN A 40 1.10 16.44 -4.59
N ALA A 41 2.22 16.83 -5.20
CA ALA A 41 2.38 16.82 -6.65
C ALA A 41 2.57 15.42 -7.23
N ARG A 42 3.45 14.61 -6.62
CA ARG A 42 3.88 13.30 -7.12
C ARG A 42 4.20 12.35 -5.96
N PRO A 43 3.18 11.74 -5.33
CA PRO A 43 3.34 11.00 -4.08
C PRO A 43 4.29 9.81 -4.19
N LEU A 44 4.26 9.09 -5.31
CA LEU A 44 5.02 7.86 -5.50
C LEU A 44 6.46 8.10 -5.95
N ASP A 45 6.71 9.15 -6.74
CA ASP A 45 8.03 9.45 -7.28
C ASP A 45 9.03 9.86 -6.18
N LEU A 46 8.54 10.41 -5.07
CA LEU A 46 9.38 10.71 -3.91
C LEU A 46 9.75 9.45 -3.11
N LEU A 47 8.96 8.38 -3.23
CA LEU A 47 9.08 7.12 -2.49
C LEU A 47 9.71 6.00 -3.33
N THR A 48 10.40 6.35 -4.42
CA THR A 48 11.15 5.41 -5.27
C THR A 48 12.64 5.36 -4.97
N ASN A 49 13.17 6.28 -4.16
CA ASN A 49 14.58 6.30 -3.77
C ASN A 49 14.70 5.93 -2.29
N GLY A 50 14.48 4.65 -1.98
CA GLY A 50 14.46 4.19 -0.59
C GLY A 50 15.83 4.23 0.08
N ALA A 51 15.81 4.29 1.42
CA ALA A 51 17.02 4.20 2.24
C ALA A 51 17.84 2.98 1.82
N HIS A 52 19.16 3.15 1.68
CA HIS A 52 20.06 2.06 1.31
C HIS A 52 20.00 0.89 2.30
N ASP A 53 19.57 1.15 3.53
CA ASP A 53 19.43 0.20 4.64
C ASP A 53 18.17 -0.68 4.55
N LEU A 54 17.24 -0.39 3.63
CA LEU A 54 16.09 -1.26 3.39
C LEU A 54 16.49 -2.50 2.57
N PRO A 55 15.92 -3.69 2.88
CA PRO A 55 16.06 -4.86 2.04
C PRO A 55 15.74 -4.50 0.57
N PRO A 56 16.46 -5.06 -0.42
CA PRO A 56 16.27 -4.72 -1.84
C PRO A 56 14.82 -4.78 -2.33
N GLN A 57 14.01 -5.60 -1.67
CA GLN A 57 12.60 -5.88 -1.97
C GLN A 57 11.63 -4.83 -1.39
N GLN A 58 12.08 -3.95 -0.49
CA GLN A 58 11.29 -2.91 0.18
C GLN A 58 11.78 -1.48 -0.16
N ARG A 59 12.69 -1.33 -1.11
CA ARG A 59 13.30 -0.03 -1.46
C ARG A 59 12.33 0.95 -2.10
N THR A 60 11.15 0.49 -2.52
CA THR A 60 10.08 1.34 -3.03
C THR A 60 8.72 0.78 -2.61
N LEU A 61 7.72 1.65 -2.45
CA LEU A 61 6.33 1.19 -2.29
C LEU A 61 5.86 0.34 -3.47
N ARG A 62 6.33 0.66 -4.68
CA ARG A 62 5.98 -0.09 -5.90
C ARG A 62 6.44 -1.55 -5.83
N GLN A 63 7.69 -1.78 -5.43
CA GLN A 63 8.24 -3.14 -5.26
C GLN A 63 7.53 -3.92 -4.15
N ALA A 64 7.19 -3.25 -3.04
CA ALA A 64 6.43 -3.87 -1.97
C ALA A 64 5.03 -4.30 -2.44
N ILE A 65 4.32 -3.44 -3.18
CA ILE A 65 3.00 -3.76 -3.76
C ILE A 65 3.11 -4.89 -4.77
N GLU A 66 4.08 -4.83 -5.68
CA GLU A 66 4.31 -5.86 -6.70
C GLU A 66 4.54 -7.23 -6.08
N ARG A 67 5.31 -7.29 -4.98
CA ARG A 67 5.53 -8.55 -4.27
C ARG A 67 4.28 -9.07 -3.58
N SER A 68 3.54 -8.22 -2.89
CA SER A 68 2.26 -8.60 -2.29
C SER A 68 1.28 -9.12 -3.35
N TYR A 69 1.28 -8.50 -4.53
CA TYR A 69 0.47 -8.94 -5.66
C TYR A 69 0.94 -10.29 -6.24
N ALA A 70 2.24 -10.53 -6.30
CA ALA A 70 2.81 -11.80 -6.80
C ALA A 70 2.50 -13.00 -5.89
N LEU A 71 2.15 -12.79 -4.62
CA LEU A 71 1.71 -13.85 -3.69
C LEU A 71 0.26 -14.29 -3.94
N LEU A 72 -0.52 -13.52 -4.69
CA LEU A 72 -1.91 -13.84 -5.00
C LEU A 72 -1.98 -14.92 -6.09
N SER A 73 -2.97 -15.81 -5.98
CA SER A 73 -3.32 -16.73 -7.06
C SER A 73 -3.77 -15.97 -8.31
N ALA A 74 -3.75 -16.61 -9.48
CA ALA A 74 -4.17 -15.98 -10.73
C ALA A 74 -5.62 -15.43 -10.66
N ASP A 75 -6.52 -16.11 -9.95
CA ASP A 75 -7.89 -15.65 -9.72
C ASP A 75 -7.95 -14.42 -8.81
N ALA A 76 -7.22 -14.45 -7.69
CA ALA A 76 -7.15 -13.32 -6.78
C ALA A 76 -6.50 -12.09 -7.44
N GLN A 77 -5.48 -12.28 -8.30
CA GLN A 77 -4.86 -11.23 -9.10
C GLN A 77 -5.84 -10.58 -10.11
N ARG A 78 -6.73 -11.38 -10.72
CA ARG A 78 -7.80 -10.88 -11.61
C ARG A 78 -8.82 -10.06 -10.83
N LEU A 79 -9.26 -10.56 -9.67
CA LEU A 79 -10.20 -9.86 -8.82
C LEU A 79 -9.62 -8.53 -8.30
N PHE A 80 -8.40 -8.56 -7.76
CA PHE A 80 -7.71 -7.38 -7.22
C PHE A 80 -7.61 -6.23 -8.24
N ARG A 81 -7.26 -6.55 -9.51
CA ARG A 81 -7.23 -5.55 -10.60
C ARG A 81 -8.58 -4.89 -10.86
N ARG A 82 -9.68 -5.64 -10.72
CA ARG A 82 -11.04 -5.12 -10.95
C ARG A 82 -11.54 -4.29 -9.77
N LEU A 83 -11.14 -4.64 -8.56
CA LEU A 83 -11.46 -3.83 -7.37
C LEU A 83 -10.81 -2.44 -7.42
N GLY A 84 -9.79 -2.25 -8.26
CA GLY A 84 -9.15 -0.94 -8.47
C GLY A 84 -10.06 0.16 -9.03
N VAL A 85 -11.29 -0.16 -9.47
CA VAL A 85 -12.29 0.86 -9.86
C VAL A 85 -12.90 1.58 -8.66
N PHE A 86 -12.81 0.99 -7.46
CA PHE A 86 -13.31 1.60 -6.24
C PHE A 86 -12.25 2.52 -5.62
N VAL A 87 -12.68 3.72 -5.23
CA VAL A 87 -11.85 4.64 -4.46
C VAL A 87 -12.13 4.46 -2.98
N GLY A 88 -11.09 4.21 -2.18
CA GLY A 88 -11.18 4.05 -0.73
C GLY A 88 -11.60 2.64 -0.30
N GLY A 89 -12.77 2.17 -0.74
CA GLY A 89 -13.27 0.86 -0.35
C GLY A 89 -14.53 0.44 -1.11
N PHE A 90 -15.08 -0.71 -0.74
CA PHE A 90 -16.25 -1.29 -1.39
C PHE A 90 -17.16 -2.02 -0.41
N ALA A 91 -18.45 -2.05 -0.71
CA ALA A 91 -19.40 -2.92 -0.03
C ALA A 91 -19.28 -4.36 -0.57
N LEU A 92 -19.52 -5.35 0.29
CA LEU A 92 -19.45 -6.76 -0.09
C LEU A 92 -20.35 -7.08 -1.30
N ALA A 93 -21.58 -6.57 -1.32
CA ALA A 93 -22.51 -6.76 -2.42
C ALA A 93 -21.97 -6.25 -3.78
N ALA A 94 -21.16 -5.18 -3.78
CA ALA A 94 -20.54 -4.66 -4.99
C ALA A 94 -19.43 -5.61 -5.51
N VAL A 95 -18.69 -6.24 -4.60
CA VAL A 95 -17.70 -7.26 -4.94
C VAL A 95 -18.38 -8.51 -5.49
N GLU A 96 -19.47 -8.95 -4.86
CA GLU A 96 -20.25 -10.10 -5.32
C GLU A 96 -20.80 -9.88 -6.73
N ALA A 97 -21.29 -8.67 -7.04
CA ALA A 97 -21.73 -8.32 -8.39
C ALA A 97 -20.58 -8.42 -9.41
N ILE A 98 -19.38 -7.93 -9.07
CA ILE A 98 -18.20 -8.07 -9.92
C ILE A 98 -17.83 -9.55 -10.08
N ILE A 99 -17.78 -10.33 -9.01
CA ILE A 99 -17.47 -11.76 -9.09
C ILE A 99 -18.51 -12.48 -9.95
N ALA A 100 -19.80 -12.18 -9.82
CA ALA A 100 -20.87 -12.81 -10.59
C ALA A 100 -20.76 -12.56 -12.11
N THR A 101 -20.16 -11.44 -12.52
CA THR A 101 -19.89 -11.16 -13.95
C THR A 101 -18.77 -12.01 -14.55
N PHE A 102 -18.06 -12.83 -13.75
CA PHE A 102 -16.97 -13.67 -14.23
C PHE A 102 -17.00 -15.07 -13.62
N ASN A 103 -16.65 -16.08 -14.42
CA ASN A 103 -16.61 -17.47 -13.98
C ASN A 103 -15.34 -17.73 -13.13
N VAL A 104 -15.24 -17.10 -11.96
CA VAL A 104 -14.20 -17.38 -10.97
C VAL A 104 -14.49 -18.77 -10.40
N HIS A 105 -13.65 -19.75 -10.75
CA HIS A 105 -13.78 -21.10 -10.18
C HIS A 105 -13.70 -20.98 -8.66
N ARG A 106 -14.79 -21.32 -7.99
CA ARG A 106 -14.98 -21.13 -6.55
C ARG A 106 -14.15 -22.17 -5.80
N SER A 107 -12.85 -21.92 -5.65
CA SER A 107 -11.96 -22.69 -4.78
C SER A 107 -11.26 -21.73 -3.84
N TYR A 108 -12.04 -21.09 -2.97
CA TYR A 108 -11.49 -20.34 -1.84
C TYR A 108 -11.69 -21.19 -0.59
N SER A 109 -10.64 -21.93 -0.19
CA SER A 109 -10.45 -22.28 1.20
C SER A 109 -9.76 -21.11 1.87
N TRP A 110 -10.37 -20.54 2.92
CA TRP A 110 -9.85 -19.38 3.66
C TRP A 110 -8.72 -19.77 4.64
N ASP A 111 -7.93 -20.80 4.34
CA ASP A 111 -6.84 -21.28 5.20
C ASP A 111 -5.62 -20.34 5.27
N TRP A 112 -5.72 -19.12 4.73
CA TRP A 112 -4.61 -18.18 4.56
C TRP A 112 -4.13 -17.51 5.87
N PHE A 113 -4.68 -17.85 7.03
CA PHE A 113 -4.15 -17.36 8.31
C PHE A 113 -3.87 -18.50 9.29
N PRO A 114 -2.60 -18.87 9.53
CA PRO A 114 -2.25 -19.44 10.82
C PRO A 114 -2.23 -18.27 11.83
N CYS A 115 -3.41 -17.87 12.33
CA CYS A 115 -3.49 -17.11 13.57
C CYS A 115 -3.18 -18.05 14.74
N THR A 116 -1.94 -18.52 14.84
CA THR A 116 -1.47 -19.18 16.07
C THR A 116 -1.10 -18.11 17.09
N GLY A 117 -2.01 -17.85 18.02
CA GLY A 117 -1.67 -17.60 19.41
C GLY A 117 -1.55 -16.15 19.85
N VAL A 118 -2.68 -15.46 20.00
CA VAL A 118 -2.84 -14.53 21.13
C VAL A 118 -3.84 -15.20 22.07
N LYS A 119 -3.32 -15.86 23.12
CA LYS A 119 -4.15 -16.25 24.26
C LYS A 119 -4.47 -14.99 25.07
N GLN A 120 -5.73 -14.92 25.48
CA GLN A 120 -6.26 -14.00 26.48
C GLN A 120 -5.44 -14.04 27.77
#